data_AF-A0A975MMM5-F1
#
_entry.id   AF-A0A975MMM5-F1
#
_cell.length_a   1.000
_cell.length_b   1.000
_cell.length_c   1.000
_cell.angle_alpha   90.00
_cell.angle_beta   90.00
_cell.angle_gamma   90.00
#
_symmetry.space_group_name_H-M   'P 1'
#
loop_
_entity.id
_entity.type
_entity.pdbx_description
1 polymer ?
#
loop_
_entity_poly.entity_id
_entity_poly.type
_entity_poly.pdbx_seq_one_letter_code
_entity_poly.pdbx_strand_id
1 'polypeptide(L)'
;MRQINGLENIRQQHPDRLNAARFAELLLQDLQNCHCTIYGCIGQDQKILLAQLKLLPDSLNYDSFDQRIDLIVAGPILRADCVPLTYILQGGQFSLSGRCSMIAKVCGVDLYLQRSYTGQVGDVARQSFALPVNALLKFMQ
;
A
#
# COMPACT_ATOMS: atom_id res chain seq x y z
N MET A 1 12.11 0.78 6.46
CA MET A 1 12.35 1.36 5.13
C MET A 1 11.38 0.68 4.20
N ARG A 2 10.56 1.46 3.53
CA ARG A 2 9.63 1.02 2.49
C ARG A 2 10.30 0.09 1.47
N GLN A 3 9.66 -1.04 1.19
CA GLN A 3 10.08 -2.00 0.17
C GLN A 3 9.09 -1.99 -0.98
N ILE A 4 9.62 -2.04 -2.20
CA ILE A 4 8.85 -2.06 -3.44
C ILE A 4 9.27 -3.30 -4.21
N ASN A 5 8.32 -4.12 -4.63
CA ASN A 5 8.58 -5.33 -5.42
C ASN A 5 7.66 -5.39 -6.65
N GLY A 6 8.03 -6.21 -7.62
CA GLY A 6 7.22 -6.53 -8.80
C GLY A 6 7.28 -5.52 -9.95
N LEU A 7 7.93 -4.37 -9.75
CA LEU A 7 8.13 -3.38 -10.82
C LEU A 7 8.89 -3.93 -12.03
N GLU A 8 9.88 -4.79 -11.79
CA GLU A 8 10.65 -5.43 -12.87
C GLU A 8 9.78 -6.31 -13.79
N ASN A 9 8.78 -7.00 -13.23
CA ASN A 9 7.89 -7.86 -14.00
C ASN A 9 7.02 -7.02 -14.95
N ILE A 10 6.53 -5.87 -14.47
CA ILE A 10 5.79 -4.90 -15.27
C ILE A 10 6.67 -4.39 -16.42
N ARG A 11 7.96 -4.14 -16.17
CA ARG A 11 8.91 -3.74 -17.22
C ARG A 11 9.15 -4.84 -18.25
N GLN A 12 9.41 -6.07 -17.82
CA GLN A 12 9.75 -7.18 -18.71
C GLN A 12 8.62 -7.53 -19.68
N GLN A 13 7.37 -7.35 -19.26
CA GLN A 13 6.19 -7.56 -20.10
C GLN A 13 5.97 -6.43 -21.14
N HIS A 14 6.66 -5.29 -20.97
CA HIS A 14 6.56 -4.11 -21.82
C HIS A 14 7.97 -3.58 -22.16
N PRO A 15 8.70 -4.26 -23.07
CA PRO A 15 10.11 -3.96 -23.37
C PRO A 15 10.34 -2.63 -24.07
N ASP A 16 9.29 -2.01 -24.62
CA ASP A 16 9.36 -0.66 -25.16
C ASP A 16 9.66 0.36 -24.07
N ARG A 17 10.20 1.52 -24.45
CA ARG A 17 10.53 2.59 -23.49
C ARG A 17 9.27 3.08 -22.76
N LEU A 18 9.10 2.64 -21.51
CA LEU A 18 8.02 3.08 -20.64
C LEU A 18 8.20 4.55 -20.27
N ASN A 19 7.27 5.40 -20.72
CA ASN A 19 7.11 6.75 -20.21
C ASN A 19 6.15 6.77 -19.00
N ALA A 20 6.09 7.90 -18.30
CA ALA A 20 5.28 8.02 -17.07
C ALA A 20 3.80 7.72 -17.30
N ALA A 21 3.19 8.21 -18.40
CA ALA A 21 1.78 7.98 -18.69
C ALA A 21 1.49 6.48 -18.91
N ARG A 22 2.29 5.81 -19.75
CA ARG A 22 2.10 4.39 -20.02
C ARG A 22 2.33 3.53 -18.78
N PHE A 23 3.34 3.85 -17.99
CA PHE A 23 3.59 3.13 -16.75
C PHE A 23 2.49 3.37 -15.71
N ALA A 24 1.93 4.57 -15.64
CA ALA A 24 0.77 4.85 -14.80
C ALA A 24 -0.45 4.00 -15.21
N GLU A 25 -0.75 3.89 -16.51
CA GLU A 25 -1.83 3.02 -17.01
C GLU A 25 -1.65 1.56 -16.57
N LEU A 26 -0.43 1.02 -16.68
CA LEU A 26 -0.13 -0.35 -16.28
C LEU A 26 -0.28 -0.54 -14.77
N LEU A 27 0.22 0.39 -13.96
CA LEU A 27 0.04 0.36 -12.51
C LEU A 27 -1.43 0.50 -12.11
N LEU A 28 -2.22 1.33 -12.79
CA LEU A 28 -3.66 1.44 -12.55
C LEU A 28 -4.34 0.09 -12.78
N GLN A 29 -4.03 -0.61 -13.89
CA GLN A 29 -4.56 -1.95 -14.18
C GLN A 29 -4.16 -2.96 -13.10
N ASP A 30 -2.89 -2.95 -12.69
CA ASP A 30 -2.37 -3.84 -11.66
C ASP A 30 -3.05 -3.64 -10.29
N LEU A 31 -3.40 -2.39 -9.97
CA LEU A 31 -3.96 -1.99 -8.69
C LEU A 31 -5.49 -2.10 -8.61
N GLN A 32 -6.21 -2.41 -9.69
CA GLN A 32 -7.69 -2.45 -9.69
C GLN A 32 -8.27 -3.40 -8.64
N ASN A 33 -7.56 -4.49 -8.35
CA ASN A 33 -7.96 -5.47 -7.34
C ASN A 33 -7.04 -5.47 -6.11
N CYS A 34 -6.35 -4.35 -5.86
CA CYS A 34 -5.39 -4.29 -4.78
C CYS A 34 -6.05 -4.42 -3.41
N HIS A 35 -5.25 -4.88 -2.46
CA HIS A 35 -5.62 -4.93 -1.06
C HIS A 35 -4.44 -4.51 -0.20
N CYS A 36 -4.71 -3.98 0.99
CA CYS A 36 -3.71 -3.71 2.00
C CYS A 36 -3.94 -4.59 3.22
N THR A 37 -2.93 -5.33 3.63
CA THR A 37 -2.94 -6.10 4.88
C THR A 37 -2.11 -5.38 5.92
N ILE A 38 -2.64 -5.32 7.14
CA ILE A 38 -1.95 -4.76 8.32
C ILE A 38 -1.64 -5.91 9.25
N TYR A 39 -0.39 -5.95 9.73
CA TYR A 39 0.10 -6.99 10.62
C TYR A 39 0.69 -6.42 11.91
N GLY A 40 0.48 -7.15 12.99
CA GLY A 40 1.18 -7.00 14.25
C GLY A 40 2.05 -8.22 14.56
N CYS A 41 2.55 -8.28 15.78
CA CYS A 41 3.33 -9.40 16.29
C CYS A 41 2.86 -9.78 17.70
N ILE A 42 2.81 -11.08 17.98
CA ILE A 42 2.63 -11.63 19.34
C ILE A 42 3.81 -12.54 19.65
N GLY A 43 4.35 -12.44 20.86
CA GLY A 43 5.52 -13.20 21.26
C GLY A 43 6.78 -12.75 20.50
N GLN A 44 7.70 -13.69 20.23
CA GLN A 44 9.00 -13.34 19.68
C GLN A 44 9.00 -13.05 18.18
N ASP A 45 8.08 -13.59 17.37
CA ASP A 45 8.04 -13.30 15.92
C ASP A 45 6.74 -13.75 15.21
N GLN A 46 5.67 -14.06 15.94
CA GLN A 46 4.45 -14.54 15.28
C GLN A 46 3.73 -13.36 14.60
N LYS A 47 3.86 -13.27 13.28
CA LYS A 47 3.14 -12.28 12.46
C LYS A 47 1.64 -12.57 12.46
N ILE A 48 0.85 -11.61 12.93
CA ILE A 48 -0.60 -11.73 13.06
C ILE A 48 -1.29 -10.76 12.11
N LEU A 49 -2.26 -11.25 11.33
CA LEU A 49 -3.13 -10.41 10.49
C LEU A 49 -4.11 -9.65 11.39
N LEU A 50 -4.04 -8.32 11.34
CA LEU A 50 -4.89 -7.45 12.14
C LEU A 50 -6.03 -6.83 11.35
N ALA A 51 -5.80 -6.49 10.08
CA ALA A 51 -6.83 -5.97 9.18
C ALA A 51 -6.53 -6.34 7.73
N GLN A 52 -7.59 -6.50 6.94
CA GLN A 52 -7.51 -6.65 5.49
C GLN A 52 -8.42 -5.59 4.84
N LEU A 53 -7.79 -4.67 4.13
CA LEU A 53 -8.40 -3.52 3.50
C LEU A 53 -8.48 -3.76 2.00
N LYS A 54 -9.62 -3.51 1.38
CA LYS A 54 -9.81 -3.60 -0.07
C LYS A 54 -9.85 -2.21 -0.67
N LEU A 55 -9.49 -2.09 -1.95
CA LEU A 55 -9.69 -0.86 -2.71
C LEU A 55 -11.15 -0.38 -2.59
N LEU A 56 -11.33 0.88 -2.22
CA LEU A 56 -12.64 1.50 -2.29
C LEU A 56 -13.00 1.78 -3.75
N PRO A 57 -14.25 1.48 -4.18
CA PRO A 57 -14.72 1.84 -5.50
C PRO A 57 -14.46 3.31 -5.82
N ASP A 58 -14.10 3.58 -7.08
CA ASP A 58 -13.87 4.94 -7.62
C ASP A 58 -12.76 5.75 -6.93
N SER A 59 -11.95 5.13 -6.06
CA SER A 59 -10.86 5.83 -5.35
C SER A 59 -9.52 5.76 -6.06
N LEU A 60 -9.34 4.83 -6.99
CA LEU A 60 -8.11 4.65 -7.76
C LEU A 60 -8.07 5.62 -8.93
N ASN A 61 -7.18 6.61 -8.86
CA ASN A 61 -7.07 7.67 -9.86
C ASN A 61 -5.61 7.99 -10.18
N TYR A 62 -5.36 8.46 -11.39
CA TYR A 62 -4.08 9.04 -11.78
C TYR A 62 -4.20 10.55 -11.96
N ASP A 63 -3.40 11.29 -11.20
CA ASP A 63 -3.19 12.72 -11.38
C ASP A 63 -2.06 12.92 -12.41
N SER A 64 -2.41 13.42 -13.59
CA SER A 64 -1.46 13.68 -14.67
C SER A 64 -0.55 14.87 -14.41
N PHE A 65 -0.96 15.84 -13.58
CA PHE A 65 -0.16 17.01 -13.26
C PHE A 65 0.96 16.63 -12.29
N ASP A 66 0.60 15.96 -11.19
CA ASP A 66 1.56 15.49 -10.18
C ASP A 66 2.25 14.18 -10.57
N GLN A 67 1.81 13.54 -11.66
CA GLN A 67 2.23 12.21 -12.09
C GLN A 67 2.19 11.21 -10.93
N ARG A 68 1.03 11.10 -10.30
CA ARG A 68 0.81 10.36 -9.06
C ARG A 68 -0.44 9.50 -9.16
N ILE A 69 -0.37 8.27 -8.68
CA ILE A 69 -1.55 7.42 -8.49
C ILE A 69 -2.01 7.59 -7.06
N ASP A 70 -3.26 8.00 -6.88
CA ASP A 70 -3.92 8.08 -5.59
C ASP A 70 -4.93 6.94 -5.46
N LEU A 71 -4.99 6.31 -4.29
CA LEU A 71 -5.97 5.27 -4.00
C LEU A 71 -6.33 5.23 -2.52
N ILE A 72 -7.50 4.69 -2.22
CA ILE A 72 -7.97 4.51 -0.85
C ILE A 72 -8.39 3.05 -0.65
N VAL A 73 -7.89 2.43 0.41
CA VAL A 73 -8.30 1.10 0.85
C VAL A 73 -9.03 1.20 2.17
N ALA A 74 -10.05 0.37 2.36
CA ALA A 74 -10.78 0.26 3.62
C ALA A 74 -11.24 -1.16 3.89
N GLY A 75 -11.43 -1.49 5.16
CA GLY A 75 -11.88 -2.80 5.58
C GLY A 75 -11.89 -2.96 7.09
N PRO A 76 -12.49 -4.05 7.59
CA PRO A 76 -12.65 -4.26 9.02
C PRO A 76 -11.31 -4.56 9.69
N ILE A 77 -11.19 -4.08 10.93
CA ILE A 77 -10.23 -4.58 11.89
C ILE A 77 -10.70 -5.96 12.33
N LEU A 78 -9.87 -6.97 12.07
CA LEU A 78 -10.15 -8.37 12.35
C LEU A 78 -9.72 -8.75 13.77
N ARG A 79 -8.65 -8.12 14.27
CA ARG A 79 -8.04 -8.41 15.57
C ARG A 79 -7.48 -7.14 16.22
N ALA A 80 -7.44 -7.16 17.55
CA ALA A 80 -6.98 -6.05 18.38
C ALA A 80 -6.04 -6.50 19.52
N ASP A 81 -5.55 -7.72 19.46
CA ASP A 81 -4.74 -8.35 20.51
C ASP A 81 -3.24 -7.99 20.43
N CYS A 82 -2.82 -7.28 19.38
CA CYS A 82 -1.51 -6.64 19.32
C CYS A 82 -1.52 -5.37 18.47
N VAL A 83 -0.45 -4.59 18.56
CA VAL A 83 -0.31 -3.32 17.85
C VAL A 83 0.05 -3.53 16.37
N PRO A 84 -0.45 -2.69 15.46
CA PRO A 84 0.03 -2.64 14.08
C PRO A 84 1.51 -2.28 13.99
N LEU A 85 2.27 -3.05 13.21
CA LEU A 85 3.71 -2.89 13.03
C LEU A 85 4.12 -2.79 11.56
N THR A 86 3.49 -3.56 10.68
CA THR A 86 3.83 -3.58 9.25
C THR A 86 2.58 -3.61 8.39
N TYR A 87 2.71 -3.17 7.14
CA TYR A 87 1.66 -3.26 6.14
C TYR A 87 2.22 -3.80 4.82
N ILE A 88 1.32 -4.33 3.98
CA ILE A 88 1.60 -4.70 2.60
C ILE A 88 0.41 -4.26 1.75
N LEU A 89 0.61 -3.31 0.85
CA LEU A 89 -0.29 -3.01 -0.28
C LEU A 89 0.12 -3.90 -1.45
N GLN A 90 -0.80 -4.71 -1.95
CA GLN A 90 -0.54 -5.72 -2.96
C GLN A 90 -1.53 -5.56 -4.12
N GLY A 91 -1.01 -5.31 -5.32
CA GLY A 91 -1.70 -5.43 -6.60
C GLY A 91 -1.49 -6.82 -7.23
N GLY A 92 -1.70 -6.94 -8.53
CA GLY A 92 -1.45 -8.18 -9.28
C GLY A 92 0.02 -8.61 -9.26
N GLN A 93 0.91 -7.68 -9.57
CA GLN A 93 2.36 -7.86 -9.62
C GLN A 93 3.06 -6.90 -8.67
N PHE A 94 2.63 -5.64 -8.61
CA PHE A 94 3.24 -4.63 -7.77
C PHE A 94 2.90 -4.86 -6.30
N SER A 95 3.90 -4.72 -5.43
CA SER A 95 3.69 -4.69 -3.99
C SER A 95 4.49 -3.57 -3.34
N LEU A 96 3.90 -2.97 -2.32
CA LEU A 96 4.49 -1.95 -1.48
C LEU A 96 4.33 -2.38 -0.01
N SER A 97 5.44 -2.57 0.71
CA SER A 97 5.42 -2.92 2.12
C SER A 97 6.28 -1.99 2.96
N GLY A 98 6.01 -1.96 4.27
CA GLY A 98 6.76 -1.12 5.18
C GLY A 98 6.28 -1.21 6.60
N ARG A 99 6.82 -0.32 7.45
CA ARG A 99 6.41 -0.18 8.85
C ARG A 99 5.21 0.74 8.96
N CYS A 100 4.27 0.38 9.83
CA CYS A 100 3.17 1.25 10.21
C CYS A 100 3.16 1.49 11.73
N SER A 101 2.46 2.53 12.17
CA SER A 101 2.25 2.78 13.60
C SER A 101 0.97 3.57 13.84
N MET A 102 0.24 3.22 14.90
CA MET A 102 -0.86 4.03 15.42
C MET A 102 -0.36 5.30 16.14
N ILE A 103 0.91 5.35 16.53
CA ILE A 103 1.51 6.50 17.22
C ILE A 103 2.10 7.44 16.18
N ALA A 104 1.69 8.70 16.21
CA ALA A 104 2.24 9.71 15.32
C ALA A 104 3.70 10.01 15.65
N LYS A 105 4.47 10.43 14.63
CA LYS A 105 5.85 10.90 14.74
C LYS A 105 6.88 9.86 15.25
N VAL A 106 6.56 8.57 15.16
CA VAL A 106 7.54 7.49 15.41
C VAL A 106 8.55 7.43 14.26
N CYS A 107 9.84 7.47 14.61
CA CYS A 107 10.92 7.43 13.62
C CYS A 107 10.91 6.09 12.83
N GLY A 108 11.19 6.18 11.52
CA GLY A 108 11.33 5.01 10.65
C GLY A 108 10.01 4.30 10.28
N VAL A 109 8.88 4.97 10.47
CA VAL A 109 7.54 4.50 10.07
C VAL A 109 7.18 5.06 8.70
N ASP A 110 6.70 4.18 7.81
CA ASP A 110 6.32 4.55 6.44
C ASP A 110 4.83 4.93 6.34
N LEU A 111 4.01 4.55 7.33
CA LEU A 111 2.56 4.72 7.32
C LEU A 111 1.99 4.96 8.74
N TYR A 112 1.33 6.10 8.95
CA TYR A 112 0.70 6.43 10.23
C TYR A 112 -0.79 6.09 10.23
N LEU A 113 -1.19 5.30 11.22
CA LEU A 113 -2.54 4.75 11.38
C LEU A 113 -3.40 5.51 12.42
N GLN A 114 -2.85 6.53 13.08
CA GLN A 114 -3.48 7.22 14.23
C GLN A 114 -4.94 7.65 14.00
N ARG A 115 -5.28 8.06 12.78
CA ARG A 115 -6.63 8.56 12.41
C ARG A 115 -7.45 7.56 11.60
N SER A 116 -6.83 6.45 11.22
CA SER A 116 -7.36 5.49 10.27
C SER A 116 -7.55 4.10 10.87
N TYR A 117 -7.17 3.89 12.13
CA TYR A 117 -7.22 2.61 12.81
C TYR A 117 -7.59 2.83 14.27
N THR A 118 -8.75 2.34 14.71
CA THR A 118 -9.25 2.57 16.08
C THR A 118 -8.71 1.58 17.10
N GLY A 119 -8.25 0.41 16.63
CA GLY A 119 -7.86 -0.69 17.52
C GLY A 119 -9.05 -1.50 18.05
N GLN A 120 -10.27 -1.27 17.55
CA GLN A 120 -11.46 -2.02 17.93
C GLN A 120 -11.87 -3.00 16.82
N VAL A 121 -12.09 -4.26 17.17
CA VAL A 121 -12.53 -5.29 16.22
C VAL A 121 -13.90 -4.92 15.65
N GLY A 122 -14.05 -5.06 14.33
CA GLY A 122 -15.27 -4.72 13.60
C GLY A 122 -15.29 -3.29 13.05
N ASP A 123 -14.50 -2.37 13.62
CA ASP A 123 -14.38 -1.01 13.08
C ASP A 123 -13.70 -1.02 11.71
N VAL A 124 -14.04 -0.01 10.90
CA VAL A 124 -13.46 0.14 9.56
C VAL A 124 -12.17 0.95 9.65
N ALA A 125 -11.05 0.29 9.34
CA ALA A 125 -9.81 0.99 9.07
C ALA A 125 -9.82 1.52 7.62
N ARG A 126 -9.26 2.72 7.39
CA ARG A 126 -9.24 3.37 6.07
C ARG A 126 -7.91 4.06 5.82
N GLN A 127 -7.20 3.64 4.78
CA GLN A 127 -5.87 4.17 4.46
C GLN A 127 -5.81 4.72 3.04
N SER A 128 -5.24 5.92 2.90
CA SER A 128 -4.95 6.52 1.58
C SER A 128 -3.49 6.29 1.22
N PHE A 129 -3.23 6.01 -0.05
CA PHE A 129 -1.89 5.92 -0.62
C PHE A 129 -1.75 6.91 -1.76
N ALA A 130 -0.54 7.46 -1.88
CA ALA A 130 -0.15 8.37 -2.93
C ALA A 130 1.18 7.83 -3.50
N LEU A 131 1.14 7.35 -4.74
CA LEU A 131 2.24 6.64 -5.40
C LEU A 131 2.82 7.52 -6.51
N PRO A 132 3.96 8.20 -6.27
CA PRO A 132 4.60 9.04 -7.28
C PRO A 132 5.19 8.18 -8.40
N VAL A 133 4.61 8.26 -9.60
CA VAL A 133 4.93 7.40 -10.75
C VAL A 133 6.38 7.59 -11.19
N ASN A 134 6.86 8.82 -11.24
CA ASN A 134 8.25 9.13 -11.59
C ASN A 134 9.27 8.58 -10.59
N ALA A 135 8.92 8.51 -9.31
CA ALA A 135 9.82 7.91 -8.32
C ALA A 135 9.86 6.40 -8.48
N LEU A 136 8.71 5.76 -8.76
CA LEU A 136 8.62 4.32 -9.02
C LEU A 136 9.39 3.92 -10.28
N LEU A 137 9.32 4.71 -11.37
CA LEU A 137 10.09 4.46 -12.59
C LEU A 137 11.61 4.43 -12.36
N LYS A 138 12.13 5.22 -11.42
CA LYS A 138 13.56 5.24 -11.10
C LYS A 138 14.06 3.96 -10.44
N PHE A 139 13.17 3.18 -9.82
CA PHE A 139 13.53 1.87 -9.25
C PHE A 139 13.68 0.78 -10.33
N MET A 140 13.32 1.07 -11.59
CA MET A 140 13.40 0.15 -12.73
C MET A 140 14.57 0.46 -13.69
N GLN A 141 15.38 1.48 -13.38
CA GLN A 141 16.52 1.95 -14.19
C GLN A 141 17.83 1.50 -13.55
#